data_AF-A0AA50KGR2-F1
#
_entry.id   AF-A0AA50KGR2-F1
#
_cell.length_a   1.000
_cell.length_b   1.000
_cell.length_c   1.000
_cell.angle_alpha   90.00
_cell.angle_beta   90.00
_cell.angle_gamma   90.00
#
_symmetry.space_group_name_H-M   'P 1'
#
loop_
_entity.id
_entity.type
_entity.pdbx_description
1 polymer ?
#
loop_
_entity_poly.entity_id
_entity_poly.type
_entity_poly.pdbx_seq_one_letter_code
_entity_poly.pdbx_strand_id
1 'polypeptide(L)'
;MLTLSPADFDEIELVSGYQITCSSCTNTLFIQRKRRNVIADITEGLSQSGWQKAINDNEFFPCVCPRCVAELKENELEQGEA
;
A
#
# COMPACT_ATOMS: atom_id res chain seq x y z
N MET A 1 34.72 19.08 -29.74
CA MET A 1 34.78 17.78 -29.05
C MET A 1 33.96 17.93 -27.77
N LEU A 2 32.76 17.36 -27.72
CA LEU A 2 31.92 17.37 -26.53
C LEU A 2 32.41 16.26 -25.60
N THR A 3 33.11 16.63 -24.54
CA THR A 3 33.46 15.70 -23.45
C THR A 3 32.20 15.50 -22.61
N LEU A 4 31.55 14.34 -22.77
CA LEU A 4 30.54 13.88 -21.82
C LEU A 4 31.27 13.48 -20.54
N SER A 5 31.00 14.19 -19.45
CA SER A 5 31.41 13.79 -18.11
C SER A 5 30.84 12.39 -17.81
N PRO A 6 31.57 11.51 -17.10
CA PRO A 6 30.97 10.31 -16.54
C PRO A 6 29.71 10.72 -15.74
N ALA A 7 28.63 9.95 -15.84
CA ALA A 7 27.46 10.18 -14.98
C ALA A 7 27.94 10.13 -13.52
N ASP A 8 27.70 11.21 -12.77
CA ASP A 8 28.01 11.25 -11.35
C ASP A 8 27.15 10.19 -10.66
N PHE A 9 27.79 9.07 -10.27
CA PHE A 9 27.15 8.01 -9.49
C PHE A 9 26.78 8.46 -8.06
N ASP A 10 27.13 9.70 -7.69
CA ASP A 10 26.82 10.33 -6.42
C ASP A 10 25.31 10.61 -6.22
N GLU A 11 24.47 10.40 -7.24
CA GLU A 11 23.02 10.60 -7.18
C GLU A 11 22.20 9.32 -6.93
N ILE A 12 22.83 8.18 -6.63
CA ILE A 12 22.09 6.91 -6.42
C ILE A 12 21.70 6.76 -4.95
N GLU A 13 20.45 7.08 -4.61
CA GLU A 13 19.86 6.76 -3.30
C GLU A 13 19.26 5.34 -3.30
N LEU A 14 19.78 4.46 -2.44
CA LEU A 14 19.23 3.12 -2.25
C LEU A 14 18.08 3.15 -1.26
N VAL A 15 16.86 3.03 -1.77
CA VAL A 15 15.64 2.94 -0.97
C VAL A 15 15.29 1.47 -0.75
N SER A 16 15.10 1.08 0.51
CA SER A 16 14.59 -0.25 0.87
C SER A 16 13.22 -0.12 1.54
N GLY A 17 12.34 -1.10 1.34
CA GLY A 17 10.97 -1.04 1.85
C GLY A 17 10.17 -2.30 1.58
N TYR A 18 8.88 -2.18 1.82
CA TYR A 18 7.90 -3.26 1.72
C TYR A 18 6.87 -2.89 0.67
N GLN A 19 6.55 -3.82 -0.22
CA GLN A 19 5.43 -3.69 -1.13
C GLN A 19 4.24 -4.48 -0.58
N ILE A 20 3.15 -3.77 -0.31
CA ILE A 20 1.89 -4.35 0.15
C ILE A 20 0.94 -4.38 -1.03
N THR A 21 0.30 -5.51 -1.25
CA THR A 21 -0.69 -5.69 -2.33
C THR A 21 -2.08 -5.81 -1.72
N CYS A 22 -3.06 -5.16 -2.35
CA CYS A 22 -4.45 -5.25 -1.92
C CYS A 22 -4.94 -6.70 -2.03
N SER A 23 -5.73 -7.15 -1.06
CA SER A 23 -6.29 -8.50 -1.06
C SER A 23 -7.48 -8.64 -2.02
N SER A 24 -8.08 -7.52 -2.43
CA SER A 24 -9.27 -7.49 -3.30
C SER A 24 -8.96 -7.03 -4.73
N CYS A 25 -7.77 -6.47 -4.99
CA CYS A 25 -7.36 -6.01 -6.32
C CYS A 25 -5.84 -6.03 -6.46
N THR A 26 -5.30 -5.63 -7.61
CA THR A 26 -3.85 -5.60 -7.87
C THR A 26 -3.15 -4.32 -7.44
N ASN A 27 -3.85 -3.41 -6.74
CA ASN A 27 -3.26 -2.16 -6.29
C ASN A 27 -2.16 -2.42 -5.25
N THR A 28 -1.10 -1.60 -5.29
CA THR A 28 0.07 -1.77 -4.42
C THR A 28 0.41 -0.50 -3.68
N LEU A 29 0.88 -0.64 -2.44
CA LEU A 29 1.45 0.43 -1.63
C LEU A 29 2.91 0.08 -1.30
N PHE A 30 3.83 0.97 -1.62
CA PHE A 30 5.21 0.86 -1.18
C PHE A 30 5.43 1.65 0.11
N ILE A 31 5.91 0.98 1.15
CA ILE A 31 6.27 1.60 2.43
C ILE A 31 7.78 1.51 2.60
N GLN A 32 8.45 2.67 2.54
CA GLN A 32 9.88 2.76 2.79
C GLN A 32 10.20 2.36 4.24
N ARG A 33 11.21 1.53 4.40
CA ARG A 33 11.75 1.17 5.70
C ARG A 33 12.60 2.33 6.23
N LYS A 34 12.17 2.94 7.33
CA LYS A 34 12.88 4.04 8.00
C LYS A 34 13.59 3.57 9.27
N ARG A 35 13.11 2.48 9.88
CA ARG A 35 13.58 2.00 11.18
C ARG A 35 13.95 0.51 11.13
N ARG A 36 14.68 0.07 12.17
CA ARG A 36 14.93 -1.37 12.40
C ARG A 36 13.63 -2.11 12.72
N ASN A 37 12.73 -1.48 13.47
CA ASN A 37 11.41 -2.02 13.80
C ASN A 37 10.45 -1.80 12.63
N VAL A 38 10.22 -2.87 11.88
CA VAL A 38 9.44 -2.91 10.65
C VAL A 38 7.94 -2.71 10.89
N ILE A 39 7.42 -3.22 12.01
CA ILE A 39 5.99 -3.21 12.30
C ILE A 39 5.47 -1.78 12.44
N ALA A 40 6.27 -0.90 13.05
CA ALA A 40 5.90 0.50 13.23
C ALA A 40 5.78 1.23 11.89
N ASP A 41 6.75 1.07 10.99
CA ASP A 41 6.75 1.72 9.68
C ASP A 41 5.59 1.21 8.81
N ILE A 42 5.32 -0.11 8.83
CA ILE A 42 4.19 -0.70 8.12
C ILE A 42 2.86 -0.18 8.66
N THR A 43 2.67 -0.19 9.98
CA THR A 43 1.40 0.25 10.61
C THR A 43 1.16 1.74 10.34
N GLU A 44 2.20 2.57 10.46
CA GLU A 44 2.14 3.99 10.17
C GLU A 44 1.80 4.24 8.69
N GLY A 45 2.50 3.59 7.76
CA GLY A 45 2.26 3.75 6.33
C GLY A 45 0.89 3.26 5.88
N LEU A 46 0.39 2.15 6.44
CA LEU A 46 -0.97 1.67 6.19
C LEU A 46 -2.02 2.66 6.70
N SER A 47 -1.87 3.15 7.93
CA SER A 47 -2.79 4.12 8.54
C SER A 47 -2.84 5.44 7.76
N GLN A 48 -1.69 5.95 7.31
CA GLN A 48 -1.62 7.19 6.53
C GLN A 48 -2.21 7.04 5.13
N SER A 49 -2.13 5.84 4.56
CA SER A 49 -2.63 5.54 3.21
C SER A 49 -4.11 5.16 3.18
N GLY A 50 -4.76 5.04 4.34
CA GLY A 50 -6.16 4.60 4.46
C GLY A 50 -6.38 3.12 4.16
N TRP A 51 -5.32 2.32 4.10
CA TRP A 51 -5.40 0.88 3.91
C TRP A 51 -5.82 0.22 5.22
N GLN A 52 -6.74 -0.73 5.14
CA GLN A 52 -7.34 -1.34 6.32
C GLN A 52 -7.73 -2.79 6.04
N LYS A 53 -7.98 -3.53 7.12
CA LYS A 53 -8.63 -4.84 7.04
C LYS A 53 -10.10 -4.67 6.68
N ALA A 54 -10.64 -5.61 5.92
CA ALA A 54 -12.08 -5.71 5.65
C ALA A 54 -12.56 -7.12 5.97
N ILE A 55 -13.81 -7.23 6.42
CA ILE A 55 -14.46 -8.50 6.75
C ILE A 55 -15.84 -8.43 6.12
N ASN A 56 -16.18 -9.41 5.29
CA ASN A 56 -17.56 -9.65 4.88
C ASN A 56 -18.04 -10.98 5.49
N ASP A 57 -19.28 -11.38 5.22
CA ASP A 57 -19.91 -12.55 5.86
C ASP A 57 -19.15 -13.88 5.70
N ASN A 58 -18.28 -14.01 4.68
CA ASN A 58 -17.59 -15.27 4.36
C ASN A 58 -16.06 -15.16 4.18
N GLU A 59 -15.50 -13.95 4.10
CA GLU A 59 -14.11 -13.71 3.74
C GLU A 59 -13.45 -12.62 4.61
N PHE A 60 -12.24 -12.93 5.04
CA PHE A 60 -11.37 -11.99 5.75
C PHE A 60 -10.30 -11.46 4.80
N PHE A 61 -10.29 -10.16 4.58
CA PHE A 61 -9.28 -9.48 3.78
C PHE A 61 -8.26 -8.79 4.69
N PRO A 62 -7.03 -9.32 4.82
CA PRO A 62 -6.04 -8.81 5.78
C PRO A 62 -5.59 -7.38 5.46
N CYS A 63 -5.62 -6.98 4.18
CA CYS A 63 -5.16 -5.66 3.75
C CYS A 63 -5.85 -5.23 2.45
N VAL A 64 -6.65 -4.17 2.52
CA VAL A 64 -7.47 -3.67 1.41
C VAL A 64 -7.20 -2.17 1.21
N CYS A 65 -7.05 -1.76 -0.05
CA CYS A 65 -6.86 -0.36 -0.40
C CYS A 65 -8.15 0.46 -0.22
N PRO A 66 -8.06 1.79 -0.02
CA PRO A 66 -9.22 2.64 0.27
C PRO A 66 -10.37 2.51 -0.74
N ARG A 67 -10.04 2.36 -2.03
CA ARG A 67 -11.03 2.22 -3.10
C ARG A 67 -11.88 0.96 -2.92
N CYS A 68 -11.24 -0.19 -2.74
CA CYS A 68 -11.96 -1.45 -2.56
C CYS A 68 -12.75 -1.49 -1.24
N VAL A 69 -12.31 -0.75 -0.22
CA VAL A 69 -13.13 -0.61 1.01
C VAL A 69 -14.39 0.20 0.75
N ALA A 70 -14.32 1.27 -0.05
CA ALA A 70 -15.52 2.03 -0.42
C ALA A 70 -16.49 1.15 -1.22
N GLU A 71 -15.99 0.42 -2.22
CA GLU A 71 -16.78 -0.52 -3.02
C GLU A 71 -17.44 -1.61 -2.15
N LEU A 72 -16.71 -2.18 -1.18
CA LEU A 72 -17.26 -3.18 -0.26
C LEU A 72 -18.39 -2.60 0.61
N LYS A 73 -18.22 -1.37 1.11
CA LYS A 73 -19.26 -0.69 1.92
C LYS A 73 -20.50 -0.36 1.11
N GLU A 74 -20.34 0.07 -0.14
CA GLU A 74 -21.46 0.31 -1.05
C GLU A 74 -22.24 -0.98 -1.31
N ASN A 75 -21.55 -2.09 -1.57
CA ASN A 75 -22.18 -3.39 -1.80
C ASN A 75 -22.95 -3.90 -0.56
N GLU A 76 -22.42 -3.71 0.65
CA GLU A 76 -23.12 -4.06 1.89
C GLU A 76 -24.41 -3.24 2.09
N LEU A 77 -24.37 -1.97 1.74
CA LEU A 77 -25.54 -1.09 1.82
C LEU A 77 -26.62 -1.49 0.82
N GLU A 78 -26.24 -1.79 -0.43
CA GLU A 78 -27.17 -2.23 -1.48
C GLU A 78 -27.80 -3.59 -1.17
N GLN A 79 -27.05 -4.52 -0.57
CA GLN A 79 -27.57 -5.83 -0.15
C GLN A 79 -28.56 -5.75 1.02
N GLY A 80 -28.47 -4.72 1.85
CA GLY A 80 -29.41 -4.50 2.96
C GLY A 80 -30.77 -3.92 2.56
N GLU A 81 -30.90 -3.45 1.31
CA GLU A 81 -32.13 -2.82 0.79
C GLU A 81 -32.98 -3.75 -0.11
N ALA A 82 -32.61 -5.03 -0.24
CA ALA A 82 -33.33 -6.06 -1.00
C ALA A 82 -34.07 -7.07 -0.10
#